data_AF-A0A819SJ78-F1
#
_entry.id   AF-A0A819SJ78-F1
#
_cell.length_a   1.000
_cell.length_b   1.000
_cell.length_c   1.000
_cell.angle_alpha   90.00
_cell.angle_beta   90.00
_cell.angle_gamma   90.00
#
_symmetry.space_group_name_H-M   'P 1'
#
loop_
_entity.id
_entity.type
_entity.pdbx_description
1 polymer ?
#
loop_
_entity_poly.entity_id
_entity_poly.type
_entity_poly.pdbx_seq_one_letter_code
_entity_poly.pdbx_strand_id
1 'polypeptide(L)' 'MDADFKAQLDQERTKVEDAFDFLGCKVGRGTYGHVYKAKKKDGSDTRDYALKQIEGAGLSTSACREIS' A
#
# COMPACT_ATOMS: atom_id res chain seq x y z
N MET A 1 14.08 20.17 -2.64
CA MET A 1 14.49 18.95 -1.91
C MET A 1 15.91 18.66 -2.32
N ASP A 2 16.78 18.32 -1.39
CA ASP A 2 18.15 17.91 -1.71
C ASP A 2 18.14 16.66 -2.60
N ALA A 3 18.99 16.65 -3.64
CA ALA A 3 18.94 15.63 -4.69
C ALA A 3 19.45 14.27 -4.18
N ASP A 4 20.53 14.29 -3.40
CA ASP A 4 21.13 13.09 -2.82
C ASP A 4 20.17 12.49 -1.78
N PHE A 5 19.59 13.34 -0.94
CA PHE A 5 18.59 12.93 0.05
C PHE A 5 17.35 12.32 -0.61
N LYS A 6 16.86 12.90 -1.71
CA LYS A 6 15.73 12.35 -2.46
C LYS A 6 16.07 10.98 -3.05
N ALA A 7 17.25 10.83 -3.65
CA ALA A 7 17.68 9.58 -4.27
C ALA A 7 17.79 8.45 -3.23
N GLN A 8 18.36 8.74 -2.06
CA GLN A 8 18.44 7.78 -0.96
C GLN A 8 17.05 7.31 -0.51
N LEU A 9 16.11 8.24 -0.28
CA LEU A 9 14.75 7.88 0.13
C LEU A 9 14.01 7.08 -0.95
N ASP A 10 14.18 7.42 -2.23
CA ASP A 10 13.56 6.67 -3.32
C ASP A 10 14.12 5.25 -3.44
N GLN A 11 15.38 5.00 -3.03
CA GLN A 11 16.00 3.67 -2.97
C GLN A 11 15.51 2.85 -1.77
N GLU A 12 15.36 3.47 -0.60
CA GLU A 12 14.95 2.79 0.64
C GLU A 12 13.42 2.55 0.70
N ARG A 13 12.62 3.36 0.00
CA ARG A 13 11.16 3.26 0.03
C ARG A 13 10.69 1.92 -0.52
N THR A 14 10.07 1.13 0.37
CA THR A 14 9.36 -0.08 -0.02
C THR A 14 8.09 0.27 -0.81
N LYS A 15 7.96 -0.31 -2.00
CA LYS A 15 6.75 -0.21 -2.82
C LYS A 15 5.82 -1.39 -2.55
N VAL A 16 4.52 -1.13 -2.52
CA VAL A 16 3.53 -2.16 -2.20
C VAL A 16 3.52 -3.27 -3.25
N GLU A 17 3.69 -2.90 -4.52
CA GLU A 17 3.79 -3.82 -5.66
C GLU A 17 5.02 -4.71 -5.62
N ASP A 18 6.11 -4.30 -4.96
CA ASP A 18 7.32 -5.11 -4.82
C ASP A 18 7.25 -6.05 -3.60
N ALA A 19 6.48 -5.66 -2.57
CA ALA A 19 6.35 -6.42 -1.33
C ALA A 19 5.23 -7.47 -1.34
N PHE A 20 4.15 -7.24 -2.10
CA PHE A 20 2.94 -8.06 -2.06
C PHE A 20 2.44 -8.50 -3.45
N ASP A 21 1.90 -9.72 -3.51
CA ASP A 21 1.08 -10.22 -4.61
C ASP A 21 -0.39 -9.97 -4.31
N PHE A 22 -1.04 -9.11 -5.11
CA PHE A 22 -2.45 -8.74 -4.93
C PHE A 22 -3.21 -8.44 -6.24
N LEU A 23 -2.54 -8.56 -7.40
CA LEU A 23 -3.15 -8.32 -8.71
C LEU A 23 -4.26 -9.35 -8.97
N GLY A 24 -5.43 -8.88 -9.39
CA GLY A 24 -6.62 -9.73 -9.61
C GLY A 24 -7.32 -10.21 -8.33
N CYS A 25 -6.76 -9.93 -7.14
CA CYS A 25 -7.28 -10.42 -5.86
C CYS A 25 -8.16 -9.38 -5.14
N LYS A 26 -8.90 -8.54 -5.88
CA LYS A 26 -9.83 -7.56 -5.29
C LYS A 26 -11.00 -8.29 -4.65
N VAL A 27 -11.23 -8.01 -3.37
CA VAL A 27 -12.32 -8.62 -2.58
C VAL A 27 -13.37 -7.62 -2.12
N GLY A 28 -13.07 -6.32 -2.18
CA GLY A 28 -14.00 -5.27 -1.76
C GLY A 28 -13.84 -3.97 -2.54
N ARG A 29 -14.96 -3.26 -2.71
CA ARG A 29 -15.02 -1.91 -3.27
C ARG A 29 -16.12 -1.12 -2.56
N GLY A 30 -15.82 0.12 -2.20
CA GLY A 30 -16.80 1.04 -1.60
C GLY A 30 -16.29 2.47 -1.59
N THR A 31 -17.00 3.34 -0.88
CA THR A 31 -16.63 4.77 -0.73
C THR A 31 -15.28 4.98 -0.05
N TYR A 32 -14.82 3.99 0.73
CA TYR A 32 -13.53 4.00 1.41
C TYR A 32 -12.37 3.50 0.54
N GLY A 33 -12.64 3.04 -0.68
CA GLY A 33 -11.64 2.58 -1.64
C GLY A 33 -11.77 1.10 -1.98
N HIS A 34 -10.63 0.47 -2.26
CA HIS A 34 -10.55 -0.92 -2.73
C HIS A 34 -9.78 -1.80 -1.75
N VAL A 35 -10.30 -2.99 -1.46
CA VAL A 35 -9.64 -3.98 -0.60
C VAL A 35 -9.22 -5.19 -1.44
N TYR A 36 -7.98 -5.63 -1.25
CA TYR A 36 -7.38 -6.76 -1.92
C TYR A 36 -6.92 -7.80 -0.90
N LYS A 37 -7.09 -9.07 -1.22
CA LYS A 37 -6.44 -10.17 -0.51
C LYS A 37 -5.03 -10.31 -1.07
N ALA A 38 -4.02 -10.24 -0.21
CA ALA A 38 -2.62 -10.19 -0.62
C ALA A 38 -1.75 -11.20 0.12
N LYS A 39 -0.64 -11.60 -0.50
CA LYS A 39 0.42 -12.40 0.13
C LYS A 39 1.77 -11.71 -0.01
N LYS A 40 2.67 -11.91 0.96
CA LYS A 40 4.04 -11.42 0.86
C LYS A 40 4.82 -12.17 -0.23
N LYS A 41 5.54 -11.42 -1.06
CA LYS A 41 6.39 -11.98 -2.13
C LYS A 41 7.66 -12.65 -1.64
N ASP A 42 8.20 -12.19 -0.51
CA ASP A 42 9.45 -12.69 0.07
C ASP A 42 9.33 -14.08 0.71
N GLY A 43 8.10 -14.63 0.84
CA GLY A 43 7.85 -15.92 1.47
C GLY A 43 8.15 -15.97 2.97
N SER A 44 8.48 -14.83 3.60
CA SER A 44 8.76 -14.73 5.04
C SER A 44 7.53 -15.02 5.90
N ASP A 45 6.35 -14.85 5.32
CA ASP A 45 5.07 -15.07 5.97
C ASP A 45 4.09 -15.75 5.02
N THR A 46 3.31 -16.70 5.55
CA THR A 46 2.30 -17.47 4.81
C THR A 46 0.87 -16.96 5.01
N ARG A 47 0.69 -15.98 5.92
CA ARG A 47 -0.60 -15.37 6.21
C ARG A 47 -1.15 -14.58 5.02
N ASP A 48 -2.47 -14.51 4.97
CA ASP A 48 -3.18 -13.60 4.08
C ASP A 48 -3.26 -12.20 4.71
N TYR A 49 -3.08 -11.18 3.88
CA TYR A 49 -3.17 -9.77 4.26
C TYR A 49 -4.31 -9.08 3.53
N ALA A 50 -4.90 -8.05 4.15
CA ALA A 50 -5.80 -7.13 3.49
C ALA A 50 -5.04 -5.85 3.12
N LEU A 51 -4.94 -5.55 1.82
CA LEU A 51 -4.42 -4.28 1.33
C LEU A 51 -5.59 -3.37 0.98
N LYS A 52 -5.65 -2.18 1.59
CA LYS A 52 -6.65 -1.16 1.27
C LYS A 52 -6.00 -0.01 0.51
N GLN A 53 -6.40 0.16 -0.75
CA GLN A 53 -6.13 1.39 -1.49
C GLN A 53 -7.22 2.39 -1.14
N ILE A 54 -6.85 3.41 -0.38
CA ILE A 54 -7.77 4.48 0.04
C ILE A 54 -8.31 5.21 -1.19
N GLU A 55 -9.59 5.56 -1.16
CA GLU A 55 -10.24 6.29 -2.24
C GLU A 55 -9.63 7.70 -2.43
N GLY A 56 -9.43 8.09 -3.69
CA GLY A 56 -8.82 9.37 -4.05
C GLY A 56 -7.29 9.35 -4.09
N ALA A 57 -6.68 10.54 -4.07
CA ALA A 57 -5.23 10.72 -4.09
C ALA A 57 -4.79 11.68 -2.96
N GLY A 58 -3.57 11.49 -2.47
CA GLY A 58 -3.03 12.27 -1.35
C GLY A 58 -3.59 11.86 0.01
N LEU A 59 -3.46 12.75 0.99
CA LEU A 59 -3.89 12.54 2.38
C LEU A 59 -5.18 13.30 2.66
N SER A 60 -6.33 12.66 2.43
CA SER A 60 -7.65 13.24 2.74
C SER A 60 -7.90 13.31 4.26
N THR A 61 -8.90 14.09 4.69
CA THR A 61 -9.29 14.15 6.12
C THR A 61 -9.69 12.77 6.66
N SER A 62 -10.36 11.95 5.84
CA SER A 62 -10.70 10.57 6.23
C SER A 62 -9.45 9.70 6.33
N ALA A 63 -8.52 9.78 5.38
CA ALA A 63 -7.26 9.03 5.43
C ALA A 63 -6.40 9.42 6.66
N CYS A 64 -6.28 10.72 6.94
CA CYS A 64 -5.52 11.23 8.07
C CYS A 64 -6.07 10.73 9.41
N ARG A 65 -7.40 10.73 9.58
CA ARG A 65 -8.07 10.19 10.78
C ARG A 65 -8.04 8.66 10.87
N GLU A 66 -7.91 7.96 9.75
CA GLU A 66 -7.80 6.50 9.73
C GLU A 66 -6.39 6.03 10.11
N ILE A 67 -5.36 6.82 9.79
CA ILE A 67 -3.95 6.50 10.08
C ILE A 67 -3.56 6.81 11.54
N SER A 68 -4.23 7.77 12.17
CA SER A 68 -3.89 8.30 13.50
C SER A 68 -4.08 7.32 14.65
#